data_AF-A0A497PA93-F1
#
_entry.id   AF-A0A497PA93-F1
#
_cell.length_a   1.000
_cell.length_b   1.000
_cell.length_c   1.000
_cell.angle_alpha   90.00
_cell.angle_beta   90.00
_cell.angle_gamma   90.00
#
_symmetry.space_group_name_H-M   'P 1'
#
loop_
_entity.id
_entity.type
_entity.pdbx_description
1 polymer ?
#
loop_
_entity_poly.entity_id
_entity_poly.type
_entity_poly.pdbx_seq_one_letter_code
_entity_poly.pdbx_strand_id
1 'polypeptide(L)'
;MALTIKNKEYTVFGNKRVMFFEVDFDDSYPTGGEELKPATLGLRRFDFVDVPSKGGYVFEFDYTNNKIKVLYPQGGEQVGNADGGASIDSGSTTVTSSAANGAIVTVDAGKAREVANTTDLSGLTGVKVMVIGI
;
A
#
# COMPACT_ATOMS: atom_id res chain seq x y z
N MET A 1 16.34 1.08 3.66
CA MET A 1 17.05 2.18 4.32
C MET A 1 16.15 2.72 5.44
N ALA A 2 16.43 3.87 6.06
CA ALA A 2 15.67 4.34 7.23
C ALA A 2 14.88 5.61 6.91
N LEU A 3 13.60 5.63 7.28
CA LEU A 3 12.72 6.80 7.13
C LEU A 3 13.34 8.05 7.75
N THR A 4 13.38 9.13 6.97
CA THR A 4 13.79 10.43 7.50
C THR A 4 12.60 11.11 8.17
N ILE A 5 12.67 11.32 9.50
CA ILE A 5 11.57 11.91 10.27
C ILE A 5 11.81 13.41 10.52
N LYS A 6 10.79 14.24 10.25
CA LYS A 6 10.83 15.70 10.35
C LYS A 6 9.62 16.25 11.12
N ASN A 7 9.71 17.51 11.57
CA ASN A 7 8.58 18.28 12.10
C ASN A 7 7.79 17.55 13.20
N LYS A 8 8.51 17.00 14.20
CA LYS A 8 7.92 16.23 15.29
C LYS A 8 7.19 17.14 16.25
N GLU A 9 5.89 16.93 16.40
CA GLU A 9 5.04 17.55 17.41
C GLU A 9 4.32 16.45 18.20
N TYR A 10 4.03 16.70 19.47
CA TYR A 10 3.27 15.75 20.27
C TYR A 10 2.34 16.43 21.25
N THR A 11 1.30 15.70 21.61
CA THR A 11 0.42 15.99 22.73
C THR A 11 0.25 14.74 23.59
N VAL A 12 -0.33 14.90 24.77
CA VAL A 12 -0.58 13.81 25.71
C VAL A 12 -2.08 13.60 25.83
N PHE A 13 -2.50 12.35 25.67
CA PHE A 13 -3.89 11.92 25.84
C PHE A 13 -3.95 10.86 26.93
N GLY A 14 -4.26 11.29 28.17
CA GLY A 14 -4.19 10.42 29.34
C GLY A 14 -2.77 9.92 29.59
N ASN A 15 -2.57 8.60 29.53
CA ASN A 15 -1.25 7.97 29.64
C ASN A 15 -0.59 7.67 28.28
N LYS A 16 -1.18 8.13 27.17
CA LYS A 16 -0.65 7.97 25.80
C LYS A 16 -0.01 9.27 25.31
N ARG A 17 0.96 9.13 24.41
CA ARG A 17 1.46 10.24 23.58
C ARG A 17 0.87 10.09 22.18
N VAL A 18 0.32 11.20 21.67
CA VAL A 18 -0.08 11.33 20.27
C VAL A 18 0.99 12.17 19.60
N MET A 19 1.59 11.67 18.53
CA MET A 19 2.64 12.37 17.80
C MET A 19 2.24 12.58 16.36
N PHE A 20 2.52 13.77 15.85
CA PHE A 20 2.38 14.16 14.46
C PHE A 20 3.78 14.46 13.93
N PHE A 21 4.13 13.89 12.79
CA PHE A 21 5.40 14.16 12.14
C PHE A 21 5.29 13.91 10.64
N GLU A 22 6.33 14.32 9.94
CA GLU A 22 6.47 14.06 8.52
C GLU A 22 7.59 13.05 8.28
N VAL A 23 7.44 12.23 7.24
CA VAL A 23 8.47 11.32 6.78
C VAL A 23 8.77 11.51 5.31
N ASP A 24 10.03 11.32 4.96
CA ASP A 24 10.49 11.20 3.58
C ASP A 24 10.94 9.76 3.32
N PHE A 25 10.50 9.23 2.19
CA PHE A 25 10.98 7.96 1.63
C PHE A 25 12.26 8.20 0.81
N ASP A 26 13.03 7.14 0.62
CA ASP A 26 14.29 7.19 -0.11
C ASP A 26 14.21 6.58 -1.52
N ASP A 27 15.36 6.52 -2.20
CA ASP A 27 15.49 6.00 -3.56
C ASP A 27 15.54 4.47 -3.64
N SER A 28 15.39 3.75 -2.52
CA SER A 28 15.49 2.29 -2.48
C SER A 28 14.52 1.69 -1.45
N TYR A 29 13.24 1.68 -1.82
CA TYR A 29 12.18 1.07 -1.03
C TYR A 29 12.43 -0.43 -0.74
N PRO A 30 12.51 -0.87 0.52
CA PRO A 30 12.66 -2.28 0.87
C PRO A 30 11.32 -3.04 0.83
N THR A 31 11.33 -4.28 0.34
CA THR A 31 10.16 -5.18 0.45
C THR A 31 9.66 -5.25 1.90
N GLY A 32 8.35 -5.14 2.08
CA GLY A 32 7.67 -5.14 3.37
C GLY A 32 7.60 -3.76 4.04
N GLY A 33 8.15 -2.70 3.42
CA GLY A 33 8.04 -1.33 3.91
C GLY A 33 9.26 -0.80 4.64
N GLU A 34 9.30 0.53 4.77
CA GLU A 34 10.34 1.23 5.50
C GLU A 34 10.10 1.17 7.02
N GLU A 35 11.18 1.04 7.78
CA GLU A 35 11.11 0.84 9.23
C GLU A 35 10.80 2.14 9.98
N LEU A 36 9.78 2.12 10.83
CA LEU A 36 9.47 3.18 11.79
C LEU A 36 9.57 2.60 13.20
N LYS A 37 10.64 2.91 13.95
CA LYS A 37 10.82 2.37 15.31
C LYS A 37 10.13 3.24 16.37
N PRO A 38 9.35 2.68 17.31
CA PRO A 38 8.80 3.46 18.44
C PRO A 38 9.87 4.26 19.20
N ALA A 39 11.05 3.66 19.39
CA ALA A 39 12.15 4.27 20.13
C ALA A 39 12.68 5.57 19.48
N THR A 40 12.59 5.74 18.16
CA THR A 40 13.04 6.99 17.48
C THR A 40 12.08 8.16 17.75
N LEU A 41 10.92 7.85 18.30
CA LEU A 41 9.87 8.78 18.71
C LEU A 41 9.78 8.89 20.25
N GLY A 42 10.68 8.23 20.98
CA GLY A 42 10.64 8.22 22.45
C GLY A 42 9.42 7.46 22.99
N LEU A 43 8.92 6.49 22.23
CA LEU A 43 7.86 5.55 22.59
C LEU A 43 8.46 4.17 22.79
N ARG A 44 7.85 3.38 23.66
CA ARG A 44 8.11 1.96 23.84
C ARG A 44 7.36 1.11 22.82
N ARG A 45 6.15 1.51 22.40
CA ARG A 45 5.38 0.83 21.34
C ARG A 45 4.39 1.76 20.66
N PHE A 46 3.90 1.35 19.49
CA PHE A 46 2.71 1.92 18.88
C PHE A 46 1.47 1.16 19.32
N ASP A 47 0.42 1.88 19.69
CA ASP A 47 -0.93 1.36 19.86
C ASP A 47 -1.80 1.70 18.62
N PHE A 48 -1.46 2.77 17.89
CA PHE A 48 -2.12 3.19 16.66
C PHE A 48 -1.14 3.96 15.76
N VAL A 49 -1.24 3.75 14.45
CA VAL A 49 -0.51 4.45 13.40
C VAL A 49 -1.47 4.71 12.25
N ASP A 50 -1.57 5.97 11.82
CA ASP A 50 -2.29 6.39 10.64
C ASP A 50 -1.38 7.21 9.73
N VAL A 51 -1.46 6.92 8.44
CA VAL A 51 -0.68 7.56 7.40
C VAL A 51 -1.66 7.89 6.27
N PRO A 52 -2.14 9.14 6.19
CA PRO A 52 -3.04 9.56 5.12
C PRO A 52 -2.41 9.37 3.74
N SER A 53 -3.25 9.09 2.74
CA SER A 53 -2.79 8.95 1.36
C SER A 53 -2.10 10.22 0.86
N LYS A 54 -1.07 10.05 0.03
CA LYS A 54 -0.30 11.16 -0.54
C LYS A 54 0.29 10.77 -1.90
N GLY A 55 0.25 11.69 -2.85
CA GLY A 55 0.89 11.49 -4.17
C GLY A 55 0.32 10.33 -4.97
N GLY A 56 -0.93 9.92 -4.70
CA GLY A 56 -1.55 8.75 -5.33
C GLY A 56 -1.23 7.41 -4.65
N TYR A 57 -0.43 7.41 -3.59
CA TYR A 57 -0.14 6.22 -2.78
C TYR A 57 -1.08 6.11 -1.59
N VAL A 58 -1.34 4.86 -1.19
CA VAL A 58 -1.95 4.53 0.10
C VAL A 58 -0.92 3.79 0.95
N PHE A 59 -1.13 3.77 2.26
CA PHE A 59 -0.16 3.27 3.21
C PHE A 59 -0.79 2.24 4.15
N GLU A 60 -0.01 1.25 4.54
CA GLU A 60 -0.38 0.27 5.56
C GLU A 60 0.75 0.19 6.59
N PHE A 61 0.39 0.14 7.87
CA PHE A 61 1.37 -0.09 8.92
C PHE A 61 1.39 -1.56 9.35
N ASP A 62 2.55 -2.21 9.21
CA ASP A 62 2.80 -3.53 9.77
C ASP A 62 3.23 -3.39 11.24
N TYR A 63 2.29 -3.62 12.15
CA TYR A 63 2.53 -3.59 13.61
C TYR A 63 3.43 -4.72 14.11
N THR A 64 3.61 -5.80 13.35
CA THR A 64 4.49 -6.90 13.74
C THR A 64 5.95 -6.51 13.56
N ASN A 65 6.25 -5.89 12.41
CA ASN A 65 7.62 -5.54 12.02
C ASN A 65 7.95 -4.05 12.20
N ASN A 66 6.96 -3.24 12.61
CA ASN A 66 7.04 -1.78 12.70
C ASN A 66 7.48 -1.11 11.38
N LYS A 67 6.74 -1.39 10.31
CA LYS A 67 7.06 -0.90 8.97
C LYS A 67 5.88 -0.15 8.34
N ILE A 68 6.16 0.96 7.66
CA ILE A 68 5.21 1.63 6.78
C ILE A 68 5.39 1.04 5.38
N LYS A 69 4.36 0.34 4.89
CA LYS A 69 4.28 -0.13 3.51
C LYS A 69 3.69 0.97 2.63
N VAL A 70 4.23 1.09 1.43
CA VAL A 70 3.70 1.95 0.38
C VAL A 70 2.99 1.07 -0.63
N LEU A 71 1.75 1.42 -0.99
CA LEU A 71 0.95 0.65 -1.92
C LEU A 71 0.41 1.52 -3.06
N TYR A 72 0.38 0.93 -4.25
CA TYR A 72 -0.40 1.45 -5.36
C TYR A 72 -1.88 1.11 -5.13
N PRO A 73 -2.80 2.09 -5.18
CA PRO A 73 -4.21 1.78 -5.27
C PRO A 73 -4.47 1.01 -6.57
N GLN A 74 -5.38 0.05 -6.52
CA GLN A 74 -5.76 -0.75 -7.68
C GLN A 74 -7.24 -0.60 -7.97
N GLY A 75 -7.59 -0.74 -9.24
CA GLY A 75 -8.97 -0.89 -9.69
C GLY A 75 -9.46 -2.33 -9.47
N GLY A 76 -10.23 -2.86 -10.41
CA GLY A 76 -10.60 -4.28 -10.36
C GLY A 76 -9.40 -5.19 -10.63
N GLU A 77 -9.30 -6.31 -9.91
CA GLU A 77 -8.35 -7.39 -10.20
C GLU A 77 -9.05 -8.41 -11.09
N GLN A 78 -8.37 -8.87 -12.14
CA GLN A 78 -8.89 -9.91 -13.01
C GLN A 78 -8.92 -11.25 -12.27
N VAL A 79 -10.11 -11.80 -12.06
CA VAL A 79 -10.26 -13.11 -11.44
C VAL A 79 -10.23 -14.18 -12.52
N GLY A 80 -9.02 -14.54 -12.95
CA GLY A 80 -8.73 -15.73 -13.76
C GLY A 80 -9.30 -15.73 -15.19
N ASN A 81 -8.41 -15.75 -16.17
CA ASN A 81 -8.71 -16.34 -17.48
C ASN A 81 -7.63 -17.37 -17.81
N ALA A 82 -7.89 -18.65 -17.56
CA ALA A 82 -7.25 -19.70 -18.35
C ALA A 82 -8.01 -19.75 -19.69
N ASP A 83 -7.62 -18.90 -20.63
CA ASP A 83 -8.13 -18.95 -22.00
C ASP A 83 -7.47 -20.12 -22.72
N GLY A 84 -8.03 -21.32 -22.54
CA GLY A 84 -7.77 -22.43 -23.43
C GLY A 84 -8.41 -22.10 -24.77
N GLY A 85 -7.61 -21.54 -25.70
CA GLY A 85 -8.08 -21.00 -26.97
C GLY A 85 -9.10 -21.89 -27.67
N ALA A 86 -10.35 -21.43 -27.76
CA ALA A 86 -11.41 -22.12 -28.47
C ALA A 86 -11.43 -21.67 -29.94
N SER A 87 -11.30 -22.63 -30.87
CA SER A 87 -11.58 -22.39 -32.29
C SER A 87 -13.08 -22.26 -32.51
N ILE A 88 -13.51 -21.26 -33.27
CA ILE A 88 -14.92 -21.05 -33.69
C ILE A 88 -15.02 -21.38 -35.17
N ASP A 89 -15.93 -22.28 -35.55
CA ASP A 89 -16.14 -22.62 -36.95
C ASP A 89 -16.85 -21.48 -37.72
N SER A 90 -16.41 -21.25 -38.96
CA SER A 90 -16.97 -20.23 -39.84
C SER A 90 -18.45 -20.52 -40.14
N GLY A 91 -19.34 -19.58 -39.81
CA GLY A 91 -20.78 -19.68 -40.04
C GLY A 91 -21.62 -20.04 -38.81
N SER A 92 -21.01 -20.18 -37.63
CA SER A 92 -21.77 -20.31 -36.37
C SER A 92 -22.52 -19.01 -36.04
N THR A 93 -23.84 -19.10 -35.83
CA THR A 93 -24.69 -17.98 -35.40
C THR A 93 -24.89 -17.93 -33.88
N THR A 94 -24.39 -18.94 -33.16
CA THR A 94 -24.48 -19.02 -31.70
C THR A 94 -23.12 -19.41 -31.15
N VAL A 95 -22.45 -18.43 -30.56
CA VAL A 95 -21.22 -18.63 -29.81
C VAL A 95 -21.62 -18.92 -28.37
N THR A 96 -21.41 -20.15 -27.92
CA THR A 96 -21.63 -20.54 -26.51
C THR A 96 -20.35 -20.54 -25.68
N SER A 97 -19.19 -20.25 -26.30
CA SER A 97 -17.91 -20.11 -25.61
C SER A 97 -17.58 -18.63 -25.35
N SER A 98 -17.03 -18.35 -24.17
CA SER A 98 -16.55 -17.01 -23.77
C SER A 98 -15.46 -16.43 -24.70
N ALA A 99 -14.95 -17.21 -25.66
CA ALA A 99 -13.90 -16.81 -26.59
C ALA A 99 -14.38 -15.88 -27.72
N ALA A 100 -15.64 -15.95 -28.17
CA ALA A 100 -16.09 -15.13 -29.31
C ALA A 100 -16.94 -13.91 -28.97
N ASN A 101 -17.17 -13.62 -27.68
CA ASN A 101 -17.83 -12.38 -27.24
C ASN A 101 -16.88 -11.39 -26.54
N GLY A 102 -15.56 -11.62 -26.64
CA GLY A 102 -14.60 -11.13 -25.65
C GLY A 102 -14.86 -11.80 -24.31
N ALA A 103 -13.81 -12.09 -23.55
CA ALA A 103 -14.00 -12.68 -22.23
C ALA A 103 -14.99 -11.82 -21.41
N ILE A 104 -16.09 -12.42 -20.94
CA ILE A 104 -16.84 -11.83 -19.83
C ILE A 104 -15.93 -12.01 -18.62
N VAL A 105 -15.09 -11.01 -18.38
CA VAL A 105 -14.18 -10.99 -17.25
C VAL A 105 -14.98 -10.63 -16.02
N THR A 106 -15.10 -11.57 -15.08
CA THR A 106 -15.52 -11.22 -13.73
C THR A 106 -14.38 -10.42 -13.10
N VAL A 107 -14.63 -9.13 -12.86
CA VAL A 107 -13.71 -8.25 -12.13
C VAL A 107 -14.16 -8.18 -10.68
N ASP A 108 -13.28 -8.58 -9.76
CA ASP A 108 -13.47 -8.29 -8.34
C ASP A 108 -12.80 -6.96 -8.01
N ALA A 109 -13.21 -6.32 -6.91
CA ALA A 109 -12.47 -5.18 -6.39
C ALA A 109 -11.02 -5.61 -6.06
N GLY A 110 -10.04 -5.02 -6.73
CA GLY A 110 -8.64 -5.31 -6.49
C GLY A 110 -8.19 -4.75 -5.15
N LYS A 111 -7.23 -5.43 -4.53
CA LYS A 111 -6.58 -4.97 -3.30
C LYS A 111 -5.43 -4.03 -3.68
N ALA A 112 -5.13 -3.06 -2.82
CA ALA A 112 -3.92 -2.27 -3.00
C ALA A 112 -2.69 -3.19 -3.02
N ARG A 113 -1.72 -2.90 -3.90
CA ARG A 113 -0.52 -3.71 -4.08
C ARG A 113 0.70 -2.96 -3.61
N GLU A 114 1.53 -3.62 -2.83
CA GLU A 114 2.78 -3.05 -2.35
C GLU A 114 3.69 -2.61 -3.52
N VAL A 115 4.37 -1.49 -3.33
CA VAL A 115 5.44 -1.01 -4.22
C VAL A 115 6.56 -2.06 -4.29
N ALA A 116 7.16 -2.24 -5.46
CA ALA A 116 8.22 -3.23 -5.66
C ALA A 116 9.51 -2.84 -4.93
N ASN A 117 10.31 -3.84 -4.54
CA ASN A 117 11.64 -3.63 -3.97
C ASN A 117 12.49 -2.71 -4.86
N THR A 118 13.34 -1.88 -4.25
CA THR A 118 14.23 -0.93 -4.91
C THR A 118 13.53 0.14 -5.76
N THR A 119 12.20 0.31 -5.61
CA THR A 119 11.51 1.44 -6.24
C THR A 119 12.02 2.74 -5.65
N ASP A 120 12.33 3.70 -6.52
CA ASP A 120 12.69 5.05 -6.12
C ASP A 120 11.43 5.82 -5.67
N LEU A 121 11.39 6.14 -4.38
CA LEU A 121 10.35 6.93 -3.75
C LEU A 121 10.91 8.24 -3.19
N SER A 122 12.09 8.68 -3.62
CA SER A 122 12.75 9.89 -3.11
C SER A 122 11.95 11.18 -3.33
N GLY A 123 11.02 11.17 -4.29
CA GLY A 123 10.06 12.26 -4.50
C GLY A 123 8.90 12.29 -3.50
N LEU A 124 8.65 11.18 -2.78
CA LEU A 124 7.58 11.03 -1.79
C LEU A 124 8.05 11.57 -0.43
N THR A 125 8.13 12.90 -0.37
CA THR A 125 8.55 13.65 0.82
C THR A 125 7.38 14.26 1.57
N GLY A 126 7.54 14.55 2.86
CA GLY A 126 6.56 15.21 3.71
C GLY A 126 5.28 14.40 3.90
N VAL A 127 5.38 13.07 3.93
CA VAL A 127 4.23 12.19 4.21
C VAL A 127 3.87 12.35 5.67
N LYS A 128 2.64 12.80 5.95
CA LYS A 128 2.18 13.03 7.32
C LYS A 128 1.90 11.69 8.00
N VAL A 129 2.31 11.57 9.25
CA VAL A 129 2.09 10.39 10.08
C VAL A 129 1.56 10.83 11.42
N MET A 130 0.48 10.18 11.87
CA MET A 130 0.00 10.24 13.24
C MET A 130 0.27 8.91 13.93
N VAL A 131 0.88 8.93 15.11
CA VAL A 131 1.00 7.74 15.96
C VAL A 131 0.44 8.00 17.34
N ILE A 132 -0.09 6.96 17.97
CA ILE A 132 -0.46 6.94 19.38
C ILE A 132 0.29 5.79 20.04
N GLY A 133 0.93 6.06 21.17
CA GLY A 133 1.69 5.04 21.89
C GLY A 133 2.05 5.42 23.32
N ILE A 134 2.85 4.56 23.93
CA ILE A 134 3.46 4.73 25.27
C ILE A 134 4.94 4.48 25.19
#